data_AF-A0A7X6X536-F1
#
_entry.id   AF-A0A7X6X536-F1
#
_cell.length_a   1.000
_cell.length_b   1.000
_cell.length_c   1.000
_cell.angle_alpha   90.00
_cell.angle_beta   90.00
_cell.angle_gamma   90.00
#
_symmetry.space_group_name_H-M   'P 1'
#
loop_
_entity.id
_entity.type
_entity.pdbx_description
1 polymer ?
#
loop_
_entity_poly.entity_id
_entity_poly.type
_entity_poly.pdbx_seq_one_letter_code
_entity_poly.pdbx_strand_id
1 'polypeptide(L)'
;IMLGIGGTLTTIISVIVLTLNIWTTAHTGAYSWGVAGAEMFNKPNKTPFLIVGLVISIILALTGAYAFLIGFLVFLGIFIPPIGGVLIGDYFFTYKRKMPRAEYVKFKAFRKGPVLAYVVGTIVALLADRFDFGVPPLFGIIVSMLCVPLFGKLFKNDLHEVVADAEYE
;
A
#
# COMPACT_ATOMS: atom_id res chain seq x y z
N ILE A 1 2.45 -23.13 42.47
CA ILE A 1 2.34 -22.16 43.59
C ILE A 1 2.48 -20.70 43.09
N MET A 2 1.74 -20.30 42.06
CA MET A 2 1.45 -18.86 41.80
C MET A 2 0.00 -18.68 41.29
N LEU A 3 -0.91 -19.52 41.79
CA LEU A 3 -2.36 -19.42 41.62
C LEU A 3 -2.95 -18.56 42.75
N GLY A 4 -2.46 -17.33 42.89
CA GLY A 4 -3.00 -16.36 43.83
C GLY A 4 -3.16 -15.06 43.09
N ILE A 5 -4.37 -14.49 43.12
CA ILE A 5 -4.84 -13.12 42.81
C ILE A 5 -4.01 -12.29 41.80
N GLY A 6 -2.69 -12.17 41.94
CA GLY A 6 -1.76 -11.61 40.94
C GLY A 6 -1.73 -12.35 39.58
N GLY A 7 -1.98 -13.66 39.52
CA GLY A 7 -2.11 -14.39 38.24
C GLY A 7 -3.39 -14.04 37.46
N THR A 8 -4.49 -13.81 38.18
CA THR A 8 -5.77 -13.39 37.60
C THR A 8 -5.74 -11.92 37.20
N LEU A 9 -5.14 -11.05 38.03
CA LEU A 9 -5.01 -9.62 37.74
C LEU A 9 -4.13 -9.39 36.49
N THR A 10 -3.00 -10.08 36.38
CA THR A 10 -2.15 -10.01 35.18
C THR A 10 -2.87 -10.51 33.93
N THR A 11 -3.65 -11.59 34.03
CA THR A 11 -4.47 -12.09 32.90
C THR A 11 -5.51 -11.06 32.46
N ILE A 12 -6.22 -10.42 33.40
CA ILE A 12 -7.20 -9.37 33.11
C ILE A 12 -6.52 -8.18 32.41
N ILE A 13 -5.37 -7.73 32.94
CA ILE A 13 -4.59 -6.65 32.34
C ILE A 13 -4.13 -7.04 30.92
N SER A 14 -3.64 -8.27 30.72
CA SER A 14 -3.23 -8.76 29.39
C SER A 14 -4.38 -8.78 28.39
N VAL A 15 -5.57 -9.24 28.77
CA VAL A 15 -6.75 -9.22 27.90
C VAL A 15 -7.14 -7.80 27.54
N ILE A 16 -7.14 -6.87 28.52
CA ILE A 16 -7.43 -5.46 28.26
C ILE A 16 -6.40 -4.87 27.28
N VAL A 17 -5.11 -5.08 27.52
CA VAL A 17 -4.03 -4.56 26.66
C VAL A 17 -4.13 -5.13 25.24
N LEU A 18 -4.34 -6.43 25.09
CA LEU A 18 -4.53 -7.07 23.79
C LEU A 18 -5.77 -6.54 23.07
N THR A 19 -6.88 -6.37 23.79
CA THR A 19 -8.11 -5.83 23.23
C THR A 19 -7.90 -4.40 22.73
N LEU A 20 -7.23 -3.55 23.51
CA LEU A 20 -6.91 -2.17 23.12
C LEU A 20 -5.97 -2.11 21.91
N ASN A 21 -4.99 -3.01 21.82
CA ASN A 21 -4.08 -3.11 20.68
C ASN A 21 -4.81 -3.45 19.36
N ILE A 22 -5.73 -4.42 19.43
CA ILE A 22 -6.54 -4.83 18.27
C ILE A 22 -7.54 -3.72 17.91
N TRP A 23 -8.21 -3.14 18.90
CA TRP A 23 -9.18 -2.05 18.73
C TRP A 23 -8.56 -0.86 17.98
N THR A 24 -7.44 -0.33 18.48
CA THR A 24 -6.77 0.83 17.87
C THR A 24 -6.35 0.58 16.43
N THR A 25 -5.77 -0.59 16.13
CA THR A 25 -5.34 -0.95 14.77
C THR A 25 -6.55 -1.14 13.84
N ALA A 26 -7.63 -1.76 14.32
CA ALA A 26 -8.86 -1.94 13.56
C ALA A 26 -9.51 -0.58 13.22
N HIS A 27 -9.50 0.38 14.14
CA HIS A 27 -10.00 1.73 13.88
C HIS A 27 -9.18 2.48 12.84
N THR A 28 -7.85 2.41 12.90
CA THR A 28 -6.99 3.03 11.89
C THR A 28 -7.23 2.42 10.50
N GLY A 29 -7.33 1.09 10.42
CA GLY A 29 -7.63 0.40 9.16
C GLY A 29 -9.00 0.77 8.58
N ALA A 30 -10.05 0.78 9.43
CA ALA A 30 -11.38 1.20 9.02
C ALA A 30 -11.38 2.66 8.54
N TYR A 31 -10.71 3.56 9.25
CA TYR A 31 -10.60 4.97 8.86
C TYR A 31 -9.94 5.14 7.49
N SER A 32 -8.79 4.50 7.26
CA SER A 32 -8.08 4.54 5.98
C SER A 32 -8.93 4.01 4.83
N TRP A 33 -9.68 2.92 5.04
CA TRP A 33 -10.64 2.40 4.07
C TRP A 33 -11.73 3.42 3.74
N GLY A 34 -12.32 4.04 4.77
CA GLY A 34 -13.39 5.03 4.58
C GLY A 34 -12.94 6.26 3.82
N VAL A 35 -11.74 6.78 4.13
CA VAL A 35 -11.15 7.92 3.41
C VAL A 35 -10.81 7.55 1.98
N ALA A 36 -10.18 6.39 1.74
CA ALA A 36 -9.85 5.93 0.40
C ALA A 36 -11.11 5.74 -0.47
N GLY A 37 -12.18 5.18 0.11
CA GLY A 37 -13.47 5.04 -0.56
C GLY A 37 -14.11 6.40 -0.88
N ALA A 38 -14.10 7.33 0.08
CA ALA A 38 -14.64 8.67 -0.13
C ALA A 38 -13.91 9.41 -1.27
N GLU A 39 -12.58 9.32 -1.30
CA GLU A 39 -11.75 9.94 -2.32
C GLU A 39 -12.00 9.32 -3.71
N MET A 40 -12.06 7.99 -3.79
CA MET A 40 -12.32 7.26 -5.04
C MET A 40 -13.65 7.64 -5.69
N PHE A 41 -14.68 7.95 -4.90
CA PHE A 41 -16.00 8.38 -5.38
C PHE A 41 -16.21 9.91 -5.32
N ASN A 42 -15.16 10.67 -5.00
CA ASN A 42 -15.19 12.13 -4.86
C ASN A 42 -16.34 12.61 -3.96
N LYS A 43 -16.54 11.91 -2.82
CA LYS A 43 -17.58 12.20 -1.84
C LYS A 43 -16.96 12.89 -0.62
N PRO A 44 -17.56 13.98 -0.11
CA PRO A 44 -17.04 14.66 1.08
C PRO A 44 -17.25 13.88 2.38
N ASN A 45 -18.14 12.87 2.38
CA ASN A 45 -18.45 12.07 3.57
C ASN A 45 -17.90 10.63 3.46
N LYS A 46 -17.02 10.27 4.40
CA LYS A 46 -16.42 8.93 4.55
C LYS A 46 -17.30 7.91 5.27
N THR A 47 -18.27 8.38 6.05
CA THR A 47 -19.18 7.54 6.86
C THR A 47 -19.84 6.39 6.08
N PRO A 48 -20.42 6.59 4.89
CA PRO A 48 -21.02 5.48 4.15
C PRO A 48 -19.99 4.40 3.78
N PHE A 49 -18.78 4.76 3.40
CA PHE A 49 -17.71 3.82 3.04
C PHE A 49 -17.17 3.05 4.26
N LEU A 50 -17.14 3.70 5.42
CA LEU A 50 -16.83 3.04 6.69
C LEU A 50 -17.84 1.94 7.02
N ILE A 51 -19.14 2.25 6.90
CA ILE A 51 -20.22 1.28 7.20
C ILE A 51 -20.15 0.11 6.22
N VAL A 52 -19.95 0.38 4.92
CA VAL A 52 -19.79 -0.68 3.91
C VAL A 52 -18.58 -1.58 4.22
N GLY A 53 -17.42 -0.98 4.54
CA GLY A 53 -16.22 -1.74 4.91
C GLY A 53 -16.43 -2.60 6.17
N LEU A 54 -17.15 -2.07 7.17
CA LEU A 54 -17.50 -2.80 8.38
C LEU A 54 -18.38 -4.01 8.09
N VAL A 55 -19.43 -3.84 7.28
CA VAL A 55 -20.33 -4.93 6.89
C VAL A 55 -19.57 -6.03 6.15
N ILE A 56 -18.72 -5.65 5.18
CA ILE A 56 -17.88 -6.61 4.45
C ILE A 56 -16.95 -7.37 5.41
N SER A 57 -16.31 -6.66 6.34
CA SER A 57 -15.39 -7.25 7.31
C SER A 57 -16.09 -8.27 8.22
N ILE A 58 -17.30 -7.98 8.68
CA ILE A 58 -18.11 -8.90 9.50
C ILE A 58 -18.47 -10.15 8.70
N ILE A 59 -18.91 -10.00 7.45
CA ILE A 59 -19.23 -11.15 6.58
C ILE A 59 -17.98 -12.01 6.35
N LEU A 60 -16.82 -11.38 6.08
CA LEU A 60 -15.56 -12.10 5.90
C LEU A 60 -15.12 -12.83 7.17
N ALA A 61 -15.31 -12.22 8.35
CA ALA A 61 -15.03 -12.85 9.63
C ALA A 61 -15.89 -14.09 9.86
N LEU A 62 -17.19 -14.03 9.54
CA LEU A 62 -18.13 -15.14 9.69
C LEU A 62 -17.88 -16.28 8.68
N THR A 63 -17.40 -15.96 7.48
CA THR A 63 -17.13 -16.94 6.42
C THR A 63 -15.76 -17.63 6.53
N GLY A 64 -14.99 -17.31 7.57
CA GLY A 64 -13.73 -18.00 7.86
C GLY A 64 -12.52 -17.46 7.10
N ALA A 65 -12.43 -16.14 6.88
CA ALA A 65 -11.31 -15.49 6.21
C ALA A 65 -9.92 -15.88 6.74
N TYR A 66 -9.82 -16.32 8.01
CA TYR A 66 -8.57 -16.80 8.61
C TYR A 66 -7.93 -17.96 7.82
N ALA A 67 -8.73 -18.81 7.16
CA ALA A 67 -8.24 -19.92 6.36
C ALA A 67 -7.43 -19.47 5.13
N PHE A 68 -7.74 -18.28 4.59
CA PHE A 68 -7.08 -17.70 3.43
C PHE A 68 -6.04 -16.63 3.79
N LEU A 69 -5.82 -16.38 5.09
CA LEU A 69 -4.99 -15.28 5.57
C LEU A 69 -3.54 -15.39 5.08
N ILE A 70 -2.96 -16.60 5.09
CA ILE A 70 -1.58 -16.81 4.62
C ILE A 70 -1.48 -16.48 3.13
N GLY A 71 -2.38 -17.00 2.30
CA GLY A 71 -2.40 -16.72 0.86
C GLY A 71 -2.62 -15.22 0.56
N PHE A 72 -3.48 -14.57 1.33
CA PHE A 72 -3.70 -13.13 1.23
C PHE A 72 -2.45 -12.32 1.60
N LEU A 73 -1.70 -12.71 2.64
CA LEU A 73 -0.44 -12.05 3.02
C LEU A 73 0.64 -12.21 1.94
N VAL A 74 0.75 -13.39 1.33
CA VAL A 74 1.67 -13.62 0.20
C VAL A 74 1.28 -12.74 -0.98
N PHE A 75 -0.01 -12.72 -1.34
CA PHE A 75 -0.53 -11.87 -2.40
C PHE A 75 -0.21 -10.40 -2.16
N LEU A 76 -0.52 -9.87 -0.97
CA LEU A 76 -0.19 -8.49 -0.62
C LEU A 76 1.33 -8.24 -0.63
N GLY A 77 2.13 -9.19 -0.17
CA GLY A 77 3.59 -9.10 -0.20
C GLY A 77 4.17 -9.04 -1.61
N ILE A 78 3.48 -9.59 -2.61
CA ILE A 78 3.94 -9.54 -4.00
C ILE A 78 3.48 -8.25 -4.69
N PHE A 79 2.27 -7.76 -4.39
CA PHE A 79 1.66 -6.64 -5.11
C PHE A 79 1.93 -5.26 -4.49
N ILE A 80 1.99 -5.14 -3.16
CA ILE A 80 2.20 -3.84 -2.49
C ILE A 80 3.63 -3.30 -2.74
N PRO A 81 4.71 -4.10 -2.55
CA PRO A 81 6.07 -3.58 -2.60
C PRO A 81 6.53 -3.02 -3.96
N PRO A 82 6.18 -3.61 -5.12
CA PRO A 82 6.54 -3.04 -6.42
C PRO A 82 6.04 -1.61 -6.62
N ILE A 83 4.87 -1.24 -6.06
CA ILE A 83 4.35 0.14 -6.09
C ILE A 83 5.34 1.08 -5.41
N GLY A 84 5.84 0.70 -4.23
CA GLY A 84 6.88 1.44 -3.51
C GLY A 84 8.16 1.59 -4.32
N GLY A 85 8.61 0.54 -5.01
CA GLY A 85 9.78 0.60 -5.89
C GLY A 85 9.61 1.56 -7.07
N VAL A 86 8.42 1.62 -7.69
CA VAL A 86 8.12 2.59 -8.74
C VAL A 86 8.17 4.02 -8.21
N LEU A 87 7.57 4.28 -7.03
CA LEU A 87 7.60 5.61 -6.41
C LEU A 87 9.03 6.07 -6.12
N ILE A 88 9.87 5.18 -5.57
CA ILE A 88 11.29 5.46 -5.31
C ILE A 88 12.05 5.71 -6.62
N GLY A 89 11.80 4.89 -7.65
CA GLY A 89 12.41 5.05 -8.96
C GLY A 89 12.02 6.37 -9.63
N ASP A 90 10.76 6.77 -9.54
CA ASP A 90 10.27 8.01 -10.13
C ASP A 90 10.85 9.24 -9.41
N TYR A 91 10.92 9.21 -8.08
CA TYR A 91 11.57 10.27 -7.30
C TYR A 91 13.05 10.45 -7.67
N PHE A 92 13.80 9.34 -7.76
CA PHE A 92 15.24 9.41 -7.93
C PHE A 92 15.68 9.64 -9.38
N PHE A 93 15.03 8.99 -10.35
CA PHE A 93 15.45 9.02 -11.75
C PHE A 93 14.68 10.03 -12.59
N THR A 94 13.37 10.16 -12.38
CA THR A 94 12.54 11.08 -13.17
C THR A 94 12.67 12.50 -12.66
N TYR A 95 12.38 12.70 -11.37
CA TYR A 95 12.38 14.02 -10.74
C TYR A 95 13.73 14.40 -10.14
N LYS A 96 14.74 13.51 -10.18
CA LYS A 96 16.11 13.74 -9.69
C LYS A 96 16.15 14.35 -8.28
N ARG A 97 15.27 13.88 -7.40
CA ARG A 97 15.08 14.34 -6.02
C ARG A 97 14.48 15.75 -5.86
N LYS A 98 14.02 16.38 -6.95
CA LYS A 98 13.33 17.68 -6.94
C LYS A 98 11.90 17.49 -7.42
N MET A 99 10.99 17.23 -6.49
CA MET A 99 9.57 17.15 -6.81
C MET A 99 8.99 18.57 -6.89
N PRO A 100 8.39 18.97 -8.03
CA PRO A 100 7.63 20.21 -8.08
C PRO A 100 6.44 20.12 -7.13
N ARG A 101 6.09 21.22 -6.45
CA ARG A 101 4.94 21.24 -5.54
C ARG A 101 3.68 20.87 -6.32
N ALA A 102 2.81 20.06 -5.71
CA ALA A 102 1.63 19.49 -6.38
C ALA A 102 0.71 20.54 -7.03
N GLU A 103 0.75 21.78 -6.54
CA GLU A 103 -0.01 22.94 -7.04
C GLU A 103 0.42 23.39 -8.44
N TYR A 104 1.69 23.17 -8.84
CA TYR A 104 2.25 23.56 -10.14
C TYR A 104 2.32 22.41 -11.15
N VAL A 105 1.75 21.26 -10.81
CA VAL A 105 1.79 20.04 -11.63
C VAL A 105 0.41 19.76 -12.20
N LYS A 106 0.28 19.81 -13.53
CA LYS A 106 -0.89 19.22 -14.19
C LYS A 106 -0.71 17.71 -14.22
N PHE A 107 -1.33 17.05 -13.25
CA PHE A 107 -1.36 15.59 -13.16
C PHE A 107 -2.06 15.00 -14.37
N LYS A 108 -1.27 14.43 -15.27
CA LYS A 108 -1.75 13.52 -16.31
C LYS A 108 -2.37 12.29 -15.64
N ALA A 109 -3.64 12.02 -15.93
CA ALA A 109 -4.40 10.93 -15.32
C ALA A 109 -3.77 9.54 -15.50
N PHE A 110 -2.96 9.34 -16.55
CA PHE A 110 -2.33 8.06 -16.82
C PHE A 110 -0.90 8.24 -17.36
N ARG A 111 0.09 7.78 -16.56
CA ARG A 111 1.49 7.67 -16.97
C ARG A 111 1.80 6.19 -17.26
N LYS A 112 1.94 5.85 -18.53
CA LYS A 112 2.22 4.51 -19.03
C LYS A 112 3.58 3.99 -18.55
N GLY A 113 4.59 4.85 -18.44
CA GLY A 113 5.95 4.46 -18.03
C GLY A 113 6.01 3.80 -16.64
N PRO A 114 5.61 4.51 -15.56
CA PRO A 114 5.55 3.96 -14.20
C PRO A 114 4.59 2.76 -14.07
N VAL A 115 3.46 2.76 -14.78
CA VAL A 115 2.52 1.62 -14.77
C VAL A 115 3.16 0.37 -15.37
N LEU A 116 3.88 0.49 -16.48
CA LEU A 116 4.61 -0.65 -17.06
C LEU A 116 5.75 -1.12 -16.14
N ALA A 117 6.46 -0.19 -15.48
CA ALA A 117 7.48 -0.53 -14.50
C ALA A 117 6.91 -1.34 -13.32
N TYR A 118 5.72 -0.95 -12.83
CA TYR A 118 4.99 -1.69 -11.80
C TYR A 118 4.63 -3.10 -12.28
N VAL A 119 3.99 -3.22 -13.45
CA VAL A 119 3.56 -4.52 -14.00
C VAL A 119 4.76 -5.47 -14.16
N VAL A 120 5.88 -4.98 -14.69
CA VAL A 120 7.10 -5.79 -14.84
C VAL A 120 7.66 -6.20 -13.48
N GLY A 121 7.74 -5.28 -12.51
CA GLY A 121 8.19 -5.60 -11.15
C GLY A 121 7.32 -6.64 -10.46
N THR A 122 5.99 -6.54 -10.58
CA THR A 122 5.06 -7.52 -10.01
C THR A 122 5.16 -8.89 -10.68
N ILE A 123 5.34 -8.94 -12.01
CA ILE A 123 5.57 -10.22 -12.72
C ILE A 123 6.87 -10.87 -12.22
N VAL A 124 7.96 -10.10 -12.07
CA VAL A 124 9.22 -10.67 -11.57
C VAL A 124 9.09 -11.12 -10.11
N ALA A 125 8.36 -10.40 -9.27
CA ALA A 125 8.07 -10.83 -7.91
C ALA A 125 7.24 -12.14 -7.88
N LEU A 126 6.23 -12.27 -8.75
CA LEU A 126 5.46 -13.52 -8.89
C LEU A 126 6.32 -14.70 -9.36
N LEU A 127 7.26 -14.46 -10.28
CA LEU A 127 8.19 -15.48 -10.74
C LEU A 127 9.16 -15.87 -9.62
N ALA A 128 9.70 -14.89 -8.88
CA ALA A 128 10.59 -15.15 -7.75
C ALA A 128 9.93 -16.00 -6.67
N ASP A 129 8.66 -15.72 -6.34
CA ASP A 129 7.84 -16.54 -5.44
C ASP A 129 7.68 -17.98 -5.96
N ARG A 130 7.37 -18.13 -7.25
CA ARG A 130 7.16 -19.44 -7.87
C ARG A 130 8.43 -20.29 -8.00
N PHE A 131 9.59 -19.66 -8.16
CA PHE A 131 10.89 -20.33 -8.25
C PHE A 131 11.58 -20.49 -6.88
N ASP A 132 10.91 -20.12 -5.77
CA ASP A 132 11.44 -20.11 -4.41
C ASP A 132 12.79 -19.35 -4.32
N PHE A 133 12.88 -18.27 -5.09
CA PHE A 133 14.11 -17.53 -5.29
C PHE A 133 14.14 -16.27 -4.42
N GLY A 134 14.75 -16.38 -3.25
CA GLY A 134 14.97 -15.27 -2.32
C GLY A 134 13.67 -14.67 -1.78
N VAL A 135 13.67 -13.35 -1.53
CA VAL A 135 12.52 -12.63 -0.95
C VAL A 135 11.74 -11.94 -2.08
N PRO A 136 10.56 -12.45 -2.49
CA PRO A 136 9.83 -11.93 -3.65
C PRO A 136 9.53 -10.41 -3.60
N PRO A 137 9.11 -9.84 -2.45
CA PRO A 137 8.96 -8.39 -2.27
C PRO A 137 10.19 -7.57 -2.69
N LEU A 138 11.38 -8.06 -2.38
CA LEU A 138 12.64 -7.32 -2.58
C LEU A 138 12.97 -7.23 -4.07
N PHE A 139 12.82 -8.33 -4.80
CA PHE A 139 12.97 -8.34 -6.25
C PHE A 139 11.93 -7.44 -6.93
N GLY A 140 10.68 -7.47 -6.44
CA GLY A 140 9.62 -6.57 -6.91
C GLY A 140 9.98 -5.10 -6.82
N ILE A 141 10.52 -4.66 -5.68
CA ILE A 141 10.98 -3.28 -5.45
C ILE A 141 12.13 -2.92 -6.39
N ILE A 142 13.17 -3.76 -6.46
CA ILE A 142 14.39 -3.45 -7.21
C ILE A 142 14.08 -3.38 -8.71
N VAL A 143 13.36 -4.37 -9.24
CA VAL A 143 13.01 -4.42 -10.66
C VAL A 143 12.11 -3.26 -11.04
N SER A 144 11.07 -2.98 -10.25
CA SER A 144 10.17 -1.88 -10.57
C SER A 144 10.91 -0.53 -10.54
N MET A 145 11.79 -0.31 -9.56
CA MET A 145 12.64 0.88 -9.46
C MET A 145 13.55 1.07 -10.69
N LEU A 146 14.21 0.00 -11.14
CA LEU A 146 15.12 0.05 -12.30
C LEU A 146 14.39 0.16 -13.64
N CYS A 147 13.15 -0.33 -13.73
CA CYS A 147 12.34 -0.21 -14.92
C CYS A 147 11.82 1.22 -15.15
N VAL A 148 11.70 2.06 -14.11
CA VAL A 148 11.26 3.46 -14.26
C VAL A 148 12.14 4.26 -15.23
N PRO A 149 13.47 4.36 -15.08
CA PRO A 149 14.31 5.08 -16.04
C PRO A 149 14.34 4.42 -17.43
N LEU A 150 14.18 3.10 -17.52
CA LEU A 150 14.15 2.37 -18.78
C LEU A 150 12.90 2.76 -19.61
N PHE A 151 11.73 2.74 -18.99
CA PHE A 151 10.48 3.14 -19.63
C PHE A 151 10.36 4.66 -19.77
N GLY A 152 10.94 5.45 -18.88
CA GLY A 152 11.03 6.90 -19.00
C GLY A 152 11.82 7.34 -20.24
N LYS A 153 12.88 6.61 -20.62
CA LYS A 153 13.61 6.85 -21.88
C LYS A 153 12.81 6.46 -23.12
N LEU A 154 11.99 5.41 -23.02
CA LEU A 154 11.15 4.93 -24.11
C LEU A 154 9.94 5.85 -24.36
N PHE A 155 9.38 6.44 -23.29
CA PHE A 155 8.24 7.35 -23.34
C PHE A 155 8.61 8.77 -22.89
N LYS A 156 9.38 9.49 -23.72
CA LYS A 156 9.85 10.87 -23.43
C LYS A 156 8.74 11.91 -23.19
N ASN A 157 7.51 11.66 -23.66
CA ASN A 157 6.36 12.60 -23.56
C ASN A 157 5.31 12.19 -22.50
N ASP A 158 5.70 11.41 -21.50
CA ASP A 158 4.76 10.88 -20.50
C ASP A 158 4.92 11.51 -19.11
N LEU A 159 5.64 12.63 -19.04
CA LEU A 159 5.83 13.43 -17.84
C LEU A 159 4.62 14.33 -17.62
N HIS A 160 4.39 14.70 -16.36
CA HIS A 160 3.42 15.73 -16.03
C HIS A 160 3.86 17.08 -16.59
N GLU A 161 2.91 17.88 -17.06
CA GLU A 161 3.19 19.25 -17.48
C GLU A 161 3.39 20.11 -16.22
N VAL A 162 4.61 20.63 -16.06
CA VAL A 162 4.98 21.51 -14.95
C VAL A 162 4.96 22.94 -15.46
N VAL A 163 4.29 23.84 -14.74
CA VAL A 163 4.24 25.27 -15.09
C VAL A 163 5.66 25.86 -15.00
N ALA A 164 6.01 26.75 -15.94
CA ALA A 164 7.39 27.24 -16.12
C ALA A 164 7.95 28.05 -14.93
N ASP A 165 7.11 28.49 -13.99
CA ASP A 165 7.45 29.24 -12.78
C ASP A 165 7.42 28.40 -11.50
N ALA A 166 7.40 27.06 -11.61
CA ALA A 166 7.23 26.17 -10.47
C ALA A 166 8.37 26.30 -9.44
N GLU A 167 7.98 26.55 -8.18
CA GLU A 167 8.86 26.37 -7.04
C GLU A 167 9.04 24.86 -6.75
N TYR A 168 10.29 24.46 -6.55
CA TYR A 168 10.66 23.11 -6.18
C TYR A 168 10.94 23.09 -4.67
N GLU A 169 10.43 22.06 -3.98
CA GLU A 169 10.83 21.77 -2.60
C GLU A 169 12.22 21.12 -2.51
#